data_AF-A0A951FWW1-F1
#
_entry.id   AF-A0A951FWW1-F1
#
_cell.length_a   1.000
_cell.length_b   1.000
_cell.length_c   1.000
_cell.angle_alpha   90.00
_cell.angle_beta   90.00
_cell.angle_gamma   90.00
#
_symmetry.space_group_name_H-M   'P 1'
#
loop_
_entity.id
_entity.type
_entity.pdbx_description
1 polymer ?
#
loop_
_entity_poly.entity_id
_entity_poly.type
_entity_poly.pdbx_seq_one_letter_code
_entity_poly.pdbx_strand_id
1 'polypeptide(L)'
;MRFSSLVRRRPSASLVVSFAALFVALGGAGYAATQLPANSVGSAQLENGSVGNWKLKFNAVGSRKIINGSVGAKQVNSSQVQLRVGSACSSGAVKAVGLSGTVTCTPTAPGEFGTSASAVTL
;
A
#
# COMPACT_ATOMS: atom_id res chain seq x y z
N MET A 1 -1.14 -11.43 -57.46
CA MET A 1 -1.61 -12.63 -56.74
C MET A 1 -3.13 -12.52 -56.57
N ARG A 2 -3.92 -13.29 -57.34
CA ARG A 2 -5.40 -13.19 -57.42
C ARG A 2 -6.05 -14.08 -56.35
N PHE A 3 -6.46 -13.52 -55.22
CA PHE A 3 -7.26 -14.19 -54.18
C PHE A 3 -8.75 -14.28 -54.53
N SER A 4 -9.09 -14.70 -55.75
CA SER A 4 -10.47 -14.64 -56.28
C SER A 4 -11.24 -15.97 -56.17
N SER A 5 -10.72 -16.99 -55.48
CA SER A 5 -11.34 -18.34 -55.42
C SER A 5 -11.83 -18.78 -54.03
N LEU A 6 -11.71 -17.95 -52.99
CA LEU A 6 -12.14 -18.33 -51.63
C LEU A 6 -13.64 -18.15 -51.37
N VAL A 7 -14.36 -17.39 -52.22
CA VAL A 7 -15.78 -17.03 -52.01
C VAL A 7 -16.75 -18.20 -52.26
N ARG A 8 -16.32 -19.29 -52.90
CA ARG A 8 -17.19 -20.44 -53.23
C ARG A 8 -17.02 -21.68 -52.35
N ARG A 9 -16.08 -21.68 -51.40
CA ARG A 9 -15.94 -22.79 -50.44
C ARG A 9 -16.87 -22.51 -49.26
N ARG A 10 -17.98 -23.24 -49.17
CA ARG A 10 -18.73 -23.31 -47.91
C ARG A 10 -17.75 -23.83 -46.86
N PRO A 11 -17.40 -23.04 -45.82
CA PRO A 11 -16.52 -23.52 -44.77
C PRO A 11 -17.11 -24.81 -44.18
N SER A 12 -16.27 -25.82 -43.94
CA SER A 12 -16.75 -27.07 -43.35
C SER A 12 -17.40 -26.79 -42.00
N ALA A 13 -18.41 -27.57 -41.63
CA ALA A 13 -19.12 -27.40 -40.36
C ALA A 13 -18.14 -27.37 -39.16
N SER A 14 -17.09 -28.17 -39.22
CA SER A 14 -15.99 -28.19 -38.24
C SER A 14 -15.23 -26.85 -38.16
N LEU A 15 -14.97 -26.18 -39.28
CA LEU A 15 -14.28 -24.89 -39.27
C LEU A 15 -15.14 -23.78 -38.65
N VAL A 16 -16.44 -23.78 -38.93
CA VAL A 16 -17.40 -22.86 -38.31
C VAL A 16 -17.43 -23.04 -36.80
N VAL A 17 -17.52 -24.29 -36.33
CA VAL A 17 -17.52 -24.61 -34.90
C VAL A 17 -16.21 -24.20 -34.24
N SER A 18 -15.06 -24.46 -34.86
CA SER A 18 -13.75 -24.07 -34.33
C SER A 18 -13.62 -22.54 -34.17
N PHE A 19 -14.07 -21.76 -35.15
CA PHE A 19 -14.03 -20.30 -35.04
C PHE A 19 -15.02 -19.76 -34.01
N ALA A 20 -16.22 -20.34 -33.90
CA ALA A 20 -17.18 -19.98 -32.87
C ALA A 20 -16.63 -20.27 -31.46
N ALA A 21 -16.05 -21.44 -31.24
CA ALA A 21 -15.41 -21.81 -29.98
C ALA A 21 -14.24 -20.88 -29.64
N LEU A 22 -13.40 -20.55 -30.62
CA LEU A 22 -12.29 -19.62 -30.45
C LEU A 22 -12.80 -18.21 -30.08
N PHE A 23 -13.86 -17.74 -30.73
CA PHE A 23 -14.46 -16.45 -30.42
C PHE A 23 -15.01 -16.40 -28.98
N VAL A 24 -15.69 -17.46 -28.54
CA VAL A 24 -16.20 -17.58 -27.16
C VAL A 24 -15.04 -17.63 -26.15
N ALA A 25 -13.98 -18.38 -26.44
CA ALA A 25 -12.82 -18.51 -25.55
C ALA A 25 -12.06 -17.19 -25.36
N LEU A 26 -11.92 -16.37 -26.41
CA LEU A 26 -11.26 -15.06 -26.32
C LEU A 26 -12.20 -13.92 -25.90
N GLY A 27 -13.52 -14.10 -26.02
CA GLY A 27 -14.51 -13.04 -25.81
C GLY A 27 -14.42 -12.40 -24.42
N GLY A 28 -14.22 -13.19 -23.36
CA GLY A 28 -14.13 -12.68 -22.00
C GLY A 28 -12.90 -11.79 -21.76
N ALA A 29 -11.71 -12.29 -22.09
CA ALA A 29 -10.46 -11.55 -21.93
C ALA A 29 -10.36 -10.35 -22.88
N GLY A 30 -10.81 -10.53 -24.14
CA GLY A 30 -10.87 -9.47 -25.14
C GLY A 30 -11.78 -8.33 -24.70
N TYR A 31 -12.97 -8.64 -24.17
CA TYR A 31 -13.91 -7.64 -23.66
C TYR A 31 -13.34 -6.86 -22.46
N ALA A 32 -12.70 -7.56 -21.52
CA ALA A 32 -12.05 -6.90 -20.39
C ALA A 32 -10.90 -5.97 -20.84
N ALA A 33 -10.15 -6.33 -21.87
CA ALA A 33 -9.03 -5.55 -22.36
C ALA A 33 -9.45 -4.30 -23.14
N THR A 34 -10.56 -4.34 -23.89
CA THR A 34 -10.94 -3.25 -24.82
C THR A 34 -12.13 -2.43 -24.34
N GLN A 35 -13.07 -3.01 -23.60
CA GLN A 35 -14.37 -2.40 -23.32
C GLN A 35 -14.58 -1.96 -21.87
N LEU A 36 -13.68 -2.30 -20.94
CA LEU A 36 -13.79 -1.81 -19.57
C LEU A 36 -13.49 -0.31 -19.52
N PRO A 37 -14.47 0.54 -19.12
CA PRO A 37 -14.21 1.97 -18.93
C PRO A 37 -13.19 2.16 -17.80
N ALA A 38 -12.38 3.22 -17.90
CA ALA A 38 -11.44 3.57 -16.84
C ALA A 38 -12.17 3.68 -15.48
N ASN A 39 -11.55 3.16 -14.42
CA ASN A 39 -12.08 3.12 -13.05
C ASN A 39 -13.31 2.22 -12.81
N SER A 40 -13.59 1.26 -13.71
CA SER A 40 -14.73 0.33 -13.57
C SER A 40 -14.39 -1.00 -12.89
N VAL A 41 -13.15 -1.15 -12.41
CA VAL A 41 -12.70 -2.29 -11.62
C VAL A 41 -12.62 -1.87 -10.15
N GLY A 42 -13.65 -2.21 -9.39
CA GLY A 42 -13.73 -2.04 -7.95
C GLY A 42 -13.08 -3.19 -7.17
N SER A 43 -13.06 -3.07 -5.85
CA SER A 43 -12.42 -4.04 -4.95
C SER A 43 -13.03 -5.45 -5.02
N ALA A 44 -14.33 -5.57 -5.27
CA ALA A 44 -15.00 -6.87 -5.38
C ALA A 44 -14.57 -7.69 -6.62
N GLN A 45 -13.99 -7.04 -7.63
CA GLN A 45 -13.47 -7.70 -8.83
C GLN A 45 -11.98 -8.06 -8.70
N LEU A 46 -11.34 -7.70 -7.58
CA LEU A 46 -9.93 -7.95 -7.32
C LEU A 46 -9.77 -9.13 -6.36
N GLU A 47 -9.16 -10.20 -6.86
CA GLU A 47 -8.73 -11.32 -6.03
C GLU A 47 -7.69 -10.88 -4.99
N ASN A 48 -7.63 -11.59 -3.86
CA ASN A 48 -6.66 -11.29 -2.81
C ASN A 48 -5.22 -11.42 -3.33
N GLY A 49 -4.39 -10.40 -3.09
CA GLY A 49 -3.00 -10.36 -3.57
C GLY A 49 -2.85 -10.04 -5.06
N SER A 50 -3.94 -9.78 -5.79
CA SER A 50 -3.87 -9.41 -7.21
C SER A 50 -3.09 -8.12 -7.47
N VAL A 51 -3.00 -7.20 -6.51
CA VAL A 51 -2.24 -5.95 -6.57
C VAL A 51 -0.94 -6.07 -5.77
N GLY A 52 0.14 -6.49 -6.44
CA GLY A 52 1.48 -6.54 -5.87
C GLY A 52 2.26 -5.24 -6.04
N ASN A 53 3.45 -5.14 -5.41
CA ASN A 53 4.27 -3.94 -5.42
C ASN A 53 4.69 -3.49 -6.84
N TRP A 54 4.96 -4.43 -7.75
CA TRP A 54 5.32 -4.13 -9.14
C TRP A 54 4.17 -3.52 -9.96
N LYS A 55 2.92 -3.65 -9.51
CA LYS A 55 1.75 -3.00 -10.14
C LYS A 55 1.51 -1.59 -9.62
N LEU A 56 2.22 -1.18 -8.55
CA LEU A 56 2.13 0.16 -7.99
C LEU A 56 3.16 1.06 -8.69
N LYS A 57 2.68 2.13 -9.34
CA LYS A 57 3.54 3.18 -9.87
C LYS A 57 4.26 3.91 -8.72
N PHE A 58 5.40 4.52 -9.01
CA PHE A 58 6.06 5.44 -8.08
C PHE A 58 5.08 6.52 -7.58
N ASN A 59 5.09 6.78 -6.27
CA ASN A 59 4.15 7.67 -5.58
C ASN A 59 2.66 7.30 -5.74
N ALA A 60 2.34 6.05 -6.10
CA ALA A 60 0.94 5.62 -6.22
C ALA A 60 0.19 5.67 -4.87
N VAL A 61 0.88 5.49 -3.75
CA VAL A 61 0.31 5.56 -2.40
C VAL A 61 0.77 6.87 -1.74
N GLY A 62 -0.14 7.85 -1.69
CA GLY A 62 0.08 9.12 -1.00
C GLY A 62 -0.75 9.22 0.29
N SER A 63 -0.58 10.31 1.03
CA SER A 63 -1.25 10.55 2.32
C SER A 63 -2.78 10.38 2.26
N ARG A 64 -3.43 10.86 1.19
CA ARG A 64 -4.89 10.75 1.02
C ARG A 64 -5.40 9.32 0.79
N LYS A 65 -4.52 8.39 0.40
CA LYS A 65 -4.83 6.97 0.19
C LYS A 65 -4.55 6.12 1.43
N ILE A 66 -3.89 6.68 2.43
CA ILE A 66 -3.59 6.01 3.70
C ILE A 66 -4.66 6.44 4.70
N ILE A 67 -5.42 5.46 5.19
CA ILE A 67 -6.42 5.70 6.22
C ILE A 67 -5.71 5.99 7.54
N ASN A 68 -6.19 6.95 8.33
CA ASN A 68 -5.58 7.26 9.62
C ASN A 68 -5.57 6.01 10.53
N GLY A 69 -4.42 5.74 11.16
CA GLY A 69 -4.21 4.56 12.02
C GLY A 69 -4.00 3.23 11.27
N SER A 70 -4.03 3.20 9.94
CA SER A 70 -3.82 1.96 9.17
C SER A 70 -2.36 1.49 9.12
N VAL A 71 -1.40 2.39 9.34
CA VAL A 71 0.03 2.09 9.36
C VAL A 71 0.46 1.88 10.82
N GLY A 72 0.75 0.63 11.17
CA GLY A 72 1.19 0.24 12.51
C GLY A 72 2.69 -0.01 12.60
N ALA A 73 3.14 -0.42 13.79
CA ALA A 73 4.56 -0.65 14.07
C ALA A 73 5.19 -1.74 13.18
N LYS A 74 4.41 -2.73 12.71
CA LYS A 74 4.91 -3.78 11.81
C LYS A 74 5.25 -3.27 10.41
N GLN A 75 4.60 -2.20 9.97
CA GLN A 75 4.78 -1.60 8.66
C GLN A 75 5.88 -0.53 8.64
N VAL A 76 6.41 -0.16 9.83
CA VAL A 76 7.35 0.94 10.00
C VAL A 76 8.71 0.39 10.41
N ASN A 77 9.75 0.82 9.70
CA ASN A 77 11.11 0.54 10.11
C ASN A 77 11.47 1.43 11.31
N SER A 78 11.49 0.83 12.51
CA SER A 78 11.81 1.55 13.75
C SER A 78 13.22 2.17 13.78
N SER A 79 14.14 1.70 12.93
CA SER A 79 15.47 2.31 12.77
C SER A 79 15.47 3.60 11.94
N GLN A 80 14.38 3.89 11.21
CA GLN A 80 14.24 5.09 10.37
C GLN A 80 13.14 6.03 10.87
N VAL A 81 12.11 5.50 11.53
CA VAL A 81 10.96 6.26 12.02
C VAL A 81 10.71 5.87 13.46
N GLN A 82 10.76 6.85 14.36
CA GLN A 82 10.43 6.66 15.76
C GLN A 82 8.92 6.50 15.94
N LEU A 83 8.48 5.50 16.71
CA LEU A 83 7.06 5.37 17.06
C LEU A 83 6.60 6.52 17.96
N ARG A 84 5.29 6.78 17.96
CA ARG A 84 4.71 7.86 18.76
C ARG A 84 5.05 7.68 20.24
N VAL A 85 5.54 8.75 20.85
CA VAL A 85 5.74 8.82 22.30
C VAL A 85 4.38 8.83 22.99
N GLY A 86 4.10 7.77 23.74
CA GLY A 86 2.79 7.54 24.37
C GLY A 86 2.65 8.11 25.78
N SER A 87 3.76 8.49 26.42
CA SER A 87 3.79 8.88 27.83
C SER A 87 4.84 9.93 28.11
N ALA A 88 4.52 10.88 29.00
CA ALA A 88 5.48 11.79 29.60
C ALA A 88 5.93 11.26 30.98
N CYS A 89 6.96 11.88 31.56
CA CYS A 89 7.39 11.59 32.93
C CYS A 89 6.47 12.34 33.92
N SER A 90 5.93 11.63 34.93
CA SER A 90 5.09 12.25 35.97
C SER A 90 5.88 13.14 36.93
N SER A 91 7.17 12.87 37.09
CA SER A 91 8.13 13.71 37.82
C SER A 91 9.52 13.56 37.20
N GLY A 92 10.33 14.62 37.29
CA GLY A 92 11.67 14.65 36.69
C GLY A 92 11.67 14.93 35.18
N ALA A 93 12.69 14.44 34.47
CA ALA A 93 12.93 14.76 33.06
C ALA A 93 13.06 13.52 32.17
N VAL A 94 12.81 13.71 30.86
CA VAL A 94 13.09 12.69 29.84
C VAL A 94 14.59 12.61 29.61
N LYS A 95 15.20 11.50 30.02
CA LYS A 95 16.63 11.25 29.77
C LYS A 95 16.88 10.68 28.38
N ALA A 96 15.98 9.84 27.88
CA ALA A 96 16.09 9.24 26.56
C ALA A 96 14.73 8.80 26.04
N VAL A 97 14.59 8.78 24.72
CA VAL A 97 13.45 8.16 24.05
C VAL A 97 13.96 7.05 23.14
N GLY A 98 13.47 5.84 23.36
CA GLY A 98 13.80 4.67 22.54
C GLY A 98 13.10 4.70 21.18
N LEU A 99 13.59 3.91 20.23
CA LEU A 99 13.04 3.77 18.87
C LEU A 99 11.56 3.37 18.88
N SER A 100 11.16 2.57 19.87
CA SER A 100 9.78 2.13 20.08
C SER A 100 8.87 3.19 20.72
N GLY A 101 9.36 4.41 20.95
CA GLY A 101 8.60 5.48 21.62
C GLY A 101 8.58 5.36 23.15
N THR A 102 9.37 4.45 23.73
CA THR A 102 9.55 4.29 25.18
C THR A 102 10.35 5.45 25.76
N VAL A 103 9.83 6.07 26.82
CA VAL A 103 10.47 7.20 27.49
C VAL A 103 11.18 6.70 28.73
N THR A 104 12.47 7.01 28.84
CA THR A 104 13.27 6.71 30.03
C THR A 104 13.35 7.97 30.88
N CYS A 105 12.72 7.96 32.05
CA CYS A 105 12.65 9.11 32.95
C CYS A 105 13.78 9.09 33.98
N THR A 106 14.26 10.27 34.36
CA THR A 106 15.11 10.46 35.54
C THR A 106 14.42 11.34 36.56
N PRO A 107 14.45 10.98 37.86
CA PRO A 107 13.80 11.77 38.92
C PRO A 107 14.46 13.14 39.11
N THR A 108 15.75 13.26 38.78
CA THR A 108 16.47 14.53 38.79
C THR A 108 16.26 15.24 37.47
N ALA A 109 15.78 16.49 37.51
CA ALA A 109 15.85 17.38 36.37
C ALA A 109 17.34 17.55 35.97
N PRO A 110 17.70 17.59 34.67
CA PRO A 110 19.05 17.97 34.28
C PRO A 110 19.33 19.33 34.89
N GLY A 111 20.55 19.53 35.42
CA GLY A 111 20.93 20.81 36.01
C GLY A 111 20.61 21.92 35.03
N GLU A 112 19.66 22.78 35.40
CA GLU A 112 19.34 23.96 34.60
C GLU A 112 20.63 24.77 34.54
N PHE A 113 21.13 25.05 33.33
CA PHE A 113 22.24 25.98 33.17
C PHE A 113 21.78 27.35 33.73
N GLY A 114 22.07 27.62 35.00
CA GLY A 114 21.75 28.89 35.66
C GLY A 114 21.11 28.82 37.05
N THR A 115 20.70 27.66 37.58
CA THR A 115 20.17 27.62 38.97
C THR A 115 21.16 26.97 39.92
N SER A 116 21.89 27.81 40.65
CA SER A 116 22.60 27.41 41.86
C SER A 116 21.58 26.89 42.88
N ALA A 117 21.53 25.57 43.08
CA ALA A 117 20.77 24.96 44.16
C ALA A 117 21.47 25.29 45.51
N SER A 118 21.16 26.45 46.08
CA SER A 118 21.33 26.66 47.51
C SER A 118 20.26 25.85 48.21
N ALA A 119 20.63 24.65 48.65
CA ALA A 119 19.84 23.92 49.65
C ALA A 119 19.76 24.79 50.91
N VAL A 120 18.63 25.46 51.11
CA VAL A 120 18.28 26.06 52.39
C VAL A 120 17.80 24.93 53.28
N THR A 121 18.69 24.45 54.13
CA THR A 121 18.35 23.69 55.34
C THR A 121 17.62 24.64 56.28
N LEU A 122 16.36 24.34 56.61
CA LEU A 122 15.70 24.79 57.84
C LEU A 122 15.68 23.61 58.81
#